data_AF-A0A9E4Q1B7-F1
#
_entry.id   AF-A0A9E4Q1B7-F1
#
_cell.length_a   1.000
_cell.length_b   1.000
_cell.length_c   1.000
_cell.angle_alpha   90.00
_cell.angle_beta   90.00
_cell.angle_gamma   90.00
#
_symmetry.space_group_name_H-M   'P 1'
#
loop_
_entity.id
_entity.type
_entity.pdbx_description
1 polymer ?
#
loop_
_entity_poly.entity_id
_entity_poly.type
_entity_poly.pdbx_seq_one_letter_code
_entity_poly.pdbx_strand_id
1 'polypeptide(L)'
;MVTIAFDKFTLSNGLDVILHEDHTLPMTAVNVWYHVGSKDEEVGRTGFAHLFEHVMFEGSKNHKNSFFDPLQKVGAVLNGSTTNDRTNYWENVPSNYLELALWLESDRMGFLLDALDQKAFDIQRDVVKNERRQSYENRPYGMAYLKLQPMVFPEPHPYNWPTIGSQEDLEAAGLEDIKDFFRTYYAPSNASLAIVGDFDPNTIMASVERYFGDIPPGPPIARFGRMDSDLAGQVKLTMRDKVQLPRTYMVWPTGPAFDDRQASLDILSAVLGDGKSSRLHRKLVLEKQIARDVRAFHHGQEIAGEFSIQATANPGQSLQEIEAIIDDEMARIAAEPPTDHEMTRAKNRIESHHVRQLEKTGGFGGRADLLNYYNTFVGDPAVINTDLDRYLAVTSDQIRQAAQATVSSANVRLTVLPEDEYTPSVTGIDRSKMPDATEASPFQPPVPERGTLANGMGVITLNKPGIPLVSMGLMVRAGGITDPVDKPGVADLTTAMLTEGTSNRTRDQISDEMEFLGAELQSTASREYISITTETLTGHWTAALDILADVIRNASFSQGEFDRVKAEHLTDLGR
;
A
#
# COMPACT_ATOMS: atom_id res chain seq x y z
N MET A 1 -47.11 -2.57 -8.05
CA MET A 1 -45.71 -3.05 -8.00
C MET A 1 -45.72 -4.56 -8.20
N VAL A 2 -44.60 -5.14 -8.66
CA VAL A 2 -44.44 -6.60 -8.73
C VAL A 2 -44.26 -7.12 -7.31
N THR A 3 -45.17 -7.99 -6.85
CA THR A 3 -45.04 -8.64 -5.55
C THR A 3 -44.20 -9.91 -5.71
N ILE A 4 -43.17 -10.05 -4.88
CA ILE A 4 -42.31 -11.22 -4.78
C ILE A 4 -42.90 -12.14 -3.71
N ALA A 5 -43.51 -13.24 -4.15
CA ALA A 5 -44.00 -14.30 -3.28
C ALA A 5 -42.88 -15.34 -3.05
N PHE A 6 -42.67 -15.76 -1.80
CA PHE A 6 -41.64 -16.74 -1.46
C PHE A 6 -42.11 -17.59 -0.28
N ASP A 7 -41.50 -18.76 -0.14
CA ASP A 7 -41.59 -19.58 1.06
C ASP A 7 -40.29 -19.45 1.87
N LYS A 8 -40.41 -19.30 3.19
CA LYS A 8 -39.27 -19.30 4.12
C LYS A 8 -39.33 -20.54 5.01
N PHE A 9 -38.21 -21.23 5.12
CA PHE A 9 -37.99 -22.37 6.01
C PHE A 9 -36.75 -22.11 6.87
N THR A 10 -36.65 -22.81 7.99
CA THR A 10 -35.41 -22.89 8.78
C THR A 10 -35.12 -24.37 9.00
N LEU A 11 -33.95 -24.82 8.57
CA LEU A 11 -33.50 -26.20 8.76
C LEU A 11 -33.24 -26.50 10.24
N SER A 12 -33.16 -27.78 10.60
CA SER A 12 -32.89 -28.19 11.98
C SER A 12 -31.52 -27.74 12.52
N ASN A 13 -30.57 -27.45 11.63
CA ASN A 13 -29.25 -26.87 11.95
C ASN A 13 -29.21 -25.33 11.91
N GLY A 14 -30.37 -24.67 11.74
CA GLY A 14 -30.51 -23.21 11.80
C GLY A 14 -30.27 -22.47 10.50
N LEU A 15 -30.02 -23.14 9.36
CA LEU A 15 -29.96 -22.49 8.05
C LEU A 15 -31.34 -21.95 7.67
N ASP A 16 -31.43 -20.66 7.43
CA ASP A 16 -32.60 -20.07 6.79
C ASP A 16 -32.57 -20.35 5.28
N VAL A 17 -33.71 -20.79 4.74
CA VAL A 17 -33.88 -21.12 3.31
C VAL A 17 -35.08 -20.35 2.77
N ILE A 18 -34.87 -19.60 1.70
CA ILE A 18 -35.88 -18.75 1.06
C ILE A 18 -36.04 -19.17 -0.40
N LEU A 19 -37.23 -19.60 -0.79
CA LEU A 19 -37.52 -20.09 -2.14
C LEU A 19 -38.50 -19.15 -2.85
N HIS A 20 -38.12 -18.59 -4.00
CA HIS A 20 -39.01 -17.85 -4.89
C HIS A 20 -39.03 -18.50 -6.28
N GLU A 21 -40.10 -19.23 -6.58
CA GLU A 21 -40.33 -19.87 -7.87
C GLU A 21 -40.68 -18.84 -8.96
N ASP A 22 -40.01 -18.92 -10.11
CA ASP A 22 -40.25 -18.09 -11.29
C ASP A 22 -39.84 -18.82 -12.59
N HIS A 23 -40.84 -19.29 -13.35
CA HIS A 23 -40.65 -20.02 -14.61
C HIS A 23 -40.48 -19.11 -15.85
N THR A 24 -40.26 -17.79 -15.68
CA THR A 24 -40.15 -16.87 -16.82
C THR A 24 -38.94 -17.20 -17.72
N LEU A 25 -37.85 -17.67 -17.13
CA LEU A 25 -36.63 -18.10 -17.83
C LEU A 25 -36.12 -19.40 -17.21
N PRO A 26 -35.51 -20.31 -17.99
CA PRO A 26 -34.92 -21.56 -17.50
C PRO A 26 -33.57 -21.31 -16.80
N MET A 27 -33.59 -20.42 -15.81
CA MET A 27 -32.45 -19.98 -15.01
C MET A 27 -32.83 -19.99 -13.54
N THR A 28 -31.86 -20.27 -12.68
CA THR A 28 -31.99 -20.15 -11.23
C THR A 28 -30.81 -19.35 -10.67
N ALA A 29 -31.09 -18.56 -9.65
CA ALA A 29 -30.10 -17.93 -8.80
C ALA A 29 -30.00 -18.68 -7.48
N VAL A 30 -28.79 -19.00 -7.07
CA VAL A 30 -28.43 -19.46 -5.72
C VAL A 30 -27.64 -18.33 -5.08
N ASN A 31 -27.97 -17.96 -3.84
CA ASN A 31 -27.31 -16.87 -3.13
C ASN A 31 -27.22 -17.22 -1.65
N VAL A 32 -25.99 -17.23 -1.11
CA VAL A 32 -25.72 -17.54 0.29
C VAL A 32 -25.12 -16.30 0.95
N TRP A 33 -25.75 -15.83 2.02
CA TRP A 33 -25.22 -14.81 2.90
C TRP A 33 -24.77 -15.45 4.21
N TYR A 34 -23.56 -15.11 4.64
CA TYR A 34 -23.10 -15.31 5.99
C TYR A 34 -23.16 -13.98 6.73
N HIS A 35 -23.76 -13.97 7.92
CA HIS A 35 -23.88 -12.76 8.74
C HIS A 35 -22.57 -12.53 9.51
N VAL A 36 -21.52 -12.21 8.74
CA VAL A 36 -20.17 -11.88 9.20
C VAL A 36 -19.51 -10.94 8.21
N GLY A 37 -18.95 -9.82 8.68
CA GLY A 37 -18.15 -8.90 7.87
C GLY A 37 -16.96 -8.37 8.67
N SER A 38 -16.30 -7.33 8.18
CA SER A 38 -15.12 -6.81 8.87
C SER A 38 -15.39 -6.21 10.25
N LYS A 39 -16.65 -5.88 10.58
CA LYS A 39 -17.03 -5.44 11.94
C LYS A 39 -16.89 -6.53 12.98
N ASP A 40 -16.91 -7.79 12.56
CA ASP A 40 -16.87 -8.96 13.44
C ASP A 40 -15.41 -9.43 13.65
N GLU A 41 -14.43 -8.74 13.07
CA GLU A 41 -13.01 -9.03 13.23
C GLU A 41 -12.46 -8.53 14.57
N GLU A 42 -11.33 -9.09 14.98
CA GLU A 42 -10.62 -8.66 16.19
C GLU A 42 -9.60 -7.57 15.86
N VAL A 43 -9.39 -6.64 16.81
CA VAL A 43 -8.33 -5.64 16.71
C VAL A 43 -6.97 -6.33 16.61
N GLY A 44 -6.18 -5.95 15.60
CA GLY A 44 -4.90 -6.61 15.27
C GLY A 44 -5.04 -7.86 14.39
N ARG A 45 -6.25 -8.21 13.94
CA ARG A 45 -6.58 -9.33 13.05
C ARG A 45 -7.56 -8.90 11.95
N THR A 46 -7.29 -7.77 11.30
CA THR A 46 -8.19 -7.19 10.29
C THR A 46 -7.99 -7.77 8.88
N GLY A 47 -9.04 -7.72 8.06
CA GLY A 47 -9.04 -8.21 6.66
C GLY A 47 -9.35 -9.70 6.50
N PHE A 48 -9.76 -10.36 7.57
CA PHE A 48 -10.06 -11.80 7.62
C PHE A 48 -11.38 -12.10 6.92
N ALA A 49 -12.42 -11.29 7.11
CA ALA A 49 -13.71 -11.45 6.44
C ALA A 49 -13.53 -11.40 4.91
N HIS A 50 -12.77 -10.41 4.44
CA HIS A 50 -12.43 -10.31 3.01
C HIS A 50 -11.52 -11.44 2.53
N LEU A 51 -10.54 -11.87 3.32
CA LEU A 51 -9.71 -13.02 2.96
C LEU A 51 -10.55 -14.29 2.76
N PHE A 52 -11.60 -14.49 3.57
CA PHE A 52 -12.50 -15.61 3.40
C PHE A 52 -13.35 -15.54 2.14
N GLU A 53 -13.64 -14.34 1.63
CA GLU A 53 -14.21 -14.20 0.29
C GLU A 53 -13.39 -14.95 -0.76
N HIS A 54 -12.06 -14.78 -0.73
CA HIS A 54 -11.13 -15.42 -1.66
C HIS A 54 -10.94 -16.90 -1.36
N VAL A 55 -10.70 -17.26 -0.10
CA VAL A 55 -10.46 -18.65 0.30
C VAL A 55 -11.64 -19.56 -0.05
N MET A 56 -12.87 -19.06 0.02
CA MET A 56 -14.09 -19.81 -0.33
C MET A 56 -14.22 -20.14 -1.83
N PHE A 57 -13.32 -19.64 -2.68
CA PHE A 57 -13.26 -20.00 -4.10
C PHE A 57 -12.16 -21.01 -4.46
N GLU A 58 -11.22 -21.31 -3.56
CA GLU A 58 -10.06 -22.17 -3.86
C GLU A 58 -10.39 -23.66 -3.91
N GLY A 59 -11.53 -24.04 -3.33
CA GLY A 59 -12.02 -25.42 -3.31
C GLY A 59 -12.10 -26.00 -1.90
N SER A 60 -12.80 -27.12 -1.81
CA SER A 60 -13.18 -27.81 -0.58
C SER A 60 -12.84 -29.30 -0.69
N LYS A 61 -13.13 -30.09 0.35
CA LYS A 61 -12.77 -31.53 0.41
C LYS A 61 -13.15 -32.31 -0.84
N ASN A 62 -14.37 -32.13 -1.32
CA ASN A 62 -14.95 -32.95 -2.39
C ASN A 62 -14.75 -32.31 -3.77
N HIS A 63 -14.47 -31.01 -3.85
CA HIS A 63 -13.99 -30.30 -5.04
C HIS A 63 -12.75 -29.45 -4.73
N LYS A 64 -11.56 -30.05 -4.84
CA LYS A 64 -10.27 -29.43 -4.44
C LYS A 64 -9.70 -28.40 -5.41
N ASN A 65 -10.48 -27.96 -6.39
CA ASN A 65 -10.06 -26.98 -7.39
C ASN A 65 -10.95 -25.74 -7.27
N SER A 66 -10.61 -24.72 -8.05
CA SER A 66 -11.43 -23.53 -8.27
C SER A 66 -12.93 -23.82 -8.31
N PHE A 67 -13.67 -23.13 -7.45
CA PHE A 67 -15.14 -23.16 -7.39
C PHE A 67 -15.77 -22.69 -8.71
N PHE A 68 -15.07 -21.81 -9.44
CA PHE A 68 -15.55 -21.25 -10.72
C PHE A 68 -15.60 -22.30 -11.84
N ASP A 69 -14.63 -23.20 -11.91
CA ASP A 69 -14.41 -24.10 -13.04
C ASP A 69 -15.63 -24.94 -13.46
N PRO A 70 -16.31 -25.68 -12.55
CA PRO A 70 -17.49 -26.47 -12.91
C PRO A 70 -18.67 -25.59 -13.32
N LEU A 71 -18.84 -24.42 -12.69
CA LEU A 71 -19.96 -23.50 -12.93
C LEU A 71 -19.80 -22.76 -14.27
N GLN A 72 -18.60 -22.28 -14.59
CA GLN A 72 -18.34 -21.62 -15.89
C GLN A 72 -18.52 -22.57 -17.08
N LYS A 73 -18.19 -23.86 -16.93
CA LYS A 73 -18.40 -24.88 -17.97
C LYS A 73 -19.88 -25.07 -18.33
N VAL A 74 -20.78 -24.81 -17.39
CA VAL A 74 -22.23 -24.90 -17.61
C VAL A 74 -22.87 -23.55 -17.95
N GLY A 75 -22.06 -22.51 -18.17
CA GLY A 75 -22.52 -21.17 -18.54
C GLY A 75 -22.99 -20.32 -17.36
N ALA A 76 -22.64 -20.69 -16.12
CA ALA A 76 -22.99 -19.91 -14.94
C ALA A 76 -22.22 -18.57 -14.89
N VAL A 77 -22.84 -17.59 -14.25
CA VAL A 77 -22.17 -16.37 -13.79
C VAL A 77 -22.22 -16.36 -12.28
N LEU A 78 -21.09 -16.13 -11.62
CA LEU A 78 -20.97 -16.18 -10.18
C LEU A 78 -20.02 -15.11 -9.65
N ASN A 79 -20.20 -14.71 -8.40
CA ASN A 79 -19.27 -13.82 -7.70
C ASN A 79 -19.47 -13.87 -6.18
N GLY A 80 -18.57 -13.22 -5.44
CA GLY A 80 -18.68 -13.00 -4.00
C GLY A 80 -18.40 -11.55 -3.64
N SER A 81 -18.78 -11.14 -2.41
CA SER A 81 -18.37 -9.86 -1.88
C SER A 81 -18.47 -9.80 -0.35
N THR A 82 -17.62 -8.96 0.25
CA THR A 82 -17.56 -8.71 1.69
C THR A 82 -17.80 -7.23 1.97
N THR A 83 -18.56 -6.94 3.01
CA THR A 83 -18.72 -5.59 3.57
C THR A 83 -18.33 -5.59 5.05
N ASN A 84 -18.54 -4.47 5.72
CA ASN A 84 -18.43 -4.43 7.17
C ASN A 84 -19.41 -5.39 7.87
N ASP A 85 -20.54 -5.73 7.24
CA ASP A 85 -21.64 -6.42 7.92
C ASP A 85 -21.83 -7.88 7.53
N ARG A 86 -21.46 -8.23 6.30
CA ARG A 86 -21.76 -9.55 5.70
C ARG A 86 -20.68 -10.00 4.72
N THR A 87 -20.68 -11.29 4.45
CA THR A 87 -19.97 -11.92 3.33
C THR A 87 -20.99 -12.74 2.53
N ASN A 88 -21.02 -12.59 1.22
CA ASN A 88 -21.95 -13.36 0.39
C ASN A 88 -21.30 -13.93 -0.86
N TYR A 89 -22.01 -14.90 -1.42
CA TYR A 89 -21.68 -15.54 -2.67
C TYR A 89 -22.95 -15.85 -3.44
N TRP A 90 -22.87 -15.83 -4.77
CA TRP A 90 -24.03 -16.11 -5.61
C TRP A 90 -23.65 -16.69 -6.97
N GLU A 91 -24.57 -17.47 -7.51
CA GLU A 91 -24.46 -18.17 -8.78
C GLU A 91 -25.77 -18.03 -9.54
N ASN A 92 -25.73 -17.53 -10.78
CA ASN A 92 -26.82 -17.65 -11.74
C ASN A 92 -26.50 -18.80 -12.69
N VAL A 93 -27.32 -19.84 -12.68
CA VAL A 93 -27.12 -21.09 -13.42
C VAL A 93 -28.33 -21.42 -14.29
N PRO A 94 -28.17 -22.16 -15.40
CA PRO A 94 -29.31 -22.80 -16.05
C PRO A 94 -29.99 -23.77 -15.08
N SER A 95 -31.33 -23.82 -15.06
CA SER A 95 -32.10 -24.55 -14.03
C SER A 95 -31.73 -26.03 -13.88
N ASN A 96 -31.35 -26.69 -14.98
CA ASN A 96 -30.94 -28.09 -14.97
C ASN A 96 -29.59 -28.33 -14.26
N TYR A 97 -28.88 -27.28 -13.84
CA TYR A 97 -27.64 -27.32 -13.06
C TYR A 97 -27.80 -26.75 -11.65
N LEU A 98 -29.04 -26.50 -11.17
CA LEU A 98 -29.28 -26.03 -9.81
C LEU A 98 -28.67 -26.94 -8.74
N GLU A 99 -28.79 -28.27 -8.89
CA GLU A 99 -28.18 -29.21 -7.93
C GLU A 99 -26.65 -29.12 -7.90
N LEU A 100 -26.00 -28.76 -9.01
CA LEU A 100 -24.54 -28.55 -9.02
C LEU A 100 -24.16 -27.37 -8.13
N ALA A 101 -24.90 -26.26 -8.21
CA ALA A 101 -24.67 -25.10 -7.35
C ALA A 101 -24.92 -25.46 -5.87
N LEU A 102 -26.04 -26.12 -5.54
CA LEU A 102 -26.32 -26.55 -4.17
C LEU A 102 -25.24 -27.48 -3.60
N TRP A 103 -24.78 -28.45 -4.40
CA TRP A 103 -23.72 -29.36 -3.98
C TRP A 103 -22.42 -28.59 -3.69
N LEU A 104 -22.00 -27.69 -4.58
CA LEU A 104 -20.79 -26.87 -4.39
C LEU A 104 -20.89 -25.95 -3.16
N GLU A 105 -22.03 -25.29 -2.97
CA GLU A 105 -22.31 -24.47 -1.77
C GLU A 105 -22.19 -25.27 -0.48
N SER A 106 -22.82 -26.45 -0.45
CA SER A 106 -22.76 -27.32 0.72
C SER A 106 -21.34 -27.81 1.00
N ASP A 107 -20.56 -28.10 -0.05
CA ASP A 107 -19.20 -28.60 0.11
C ASP A 107 -18.27 -27.55 0.72
N ARG A 108 -18.35 -26.30 0.25
CA ARG A 108 -17.55 -25.21 0.84
C ARG A 108 -18.05 -24.80 2.23
N MET A 109 -19.36 -24.88 2.51
CA MET A 109 -19.86 -24.59 3.86
C MET A 109 -19.43 -25.66 4.87
N GLY A 110 -19.53 -26.94 4.52
CA GLY A 110 -19.31 -28.04 5.46
C GLY A 110 -17.86 -28.54 5.53
N PHE A 111 -17.09 -28.42 4.43
CA PHE A 111 -15.86 -29.19 4.25
C PHE A 111 -14.70 -28.38 3.64
N LEU A 112 -14.73 -27.05 3.68
CA LEU A 112 -13.61 -26.20 3.22
C LEU A 112 -12.32 -26.46 3.99
N LEU A 113 -12.39 -26.58 5.32
CA LEU A 113 -11.21 -26.68 6.18
C LEU A 113 -10.38 -27.94 5.96
N ASP A 114 -10.98 -28.98 5.38
CA ASP A 114 -10.30 -30.23 5.00
C ASP A 114 -9.38 -30.03 3.77
N ALA A 115 -9.63 -28.99 2.96
CA ALA A 115 -8.80 -28.61 1.82
C ALA A 115 -7.84 -27.44 2.12
N LEU A 116 -8.11 -26.65 3.18
CA LEU A 116 -7.29 -25.50 3.54
C LEU A 116 -6.01 -25.91 4.28
N ASP A 117 -4.91 -25.96 3.54
CA ASP A 117 -3.54 -26.14 4.05
C ASP A 117 -2.75 -24.81 4.10
N GLN A 118 -1.54 -24.87 4.67
CA GLN A 118 -0.67 -23.68 4.82
C GLN A 118 -0.33 -23.04 3.46
N LYS A 119 -0.14 -23.85 2.43
CA LYS A 119 0.24 -23.35 1.10
C LYS A 119 -0.92 -22.59 0.46
N ALA A 120 -2.13 -23.16 0.51
CA ALA A 120 -3.34 -22.50 0.00
C ALA A 120 -3.60 -21.19 0.76
N PHE A 121 -3.45 -21.19 2.08
CA PHE A 121 -3.57 -19.98 2.90
C PHE A 121 -2.52 -18.92 2.53
N ASP A 122 -1.24 -19.27 2.43
CA ASP A 122 -0.17 -18.33 2.09
C ASP A 122 -0.41 -17.66 0.72
N ILE A 123 -0.88 -18.44 -0.27
CA ILE A 123 -1.25 -17.92 -1.60
C ILE A 123 -2.36 -16.89 -1.49
N GLN A 124 -3.46 -17.20 -0.80
CA GLN A 124 -4.60 -16.29 -0.71
C GLN A 124 -4.29 -15.04 0.12
N ARG A 125 -3.49 -15.19 1.18
CA ARG A 125 -2.97 -14.04 1.93
C ARG A 125 -2.17 -13.10 1.02
N ASP A 126 -1.30 -13.64 0.17
CA ASP A 126 -0.52 -12.82 -0.77
C ASP A 126 -1.40 -12.16 -1.85
N VAL A 127 -2.44 -12.84 -2.33
CA VAL A 127 -3.43 -12.29 -3.26
C VAL A 127 -4.13 -11.07 -2.65
N VAL A 128 -4.67 -11.19 -1.43
CA VAL A 128 -5.37 -10.08 -0.76
C VAL A 128 -4.43 -8.91 -0.48
N LYS A 129 -3.19 -9.19 -0.05
CA LYS A 129 -2.17 -8.14 0.11
C LYS A 129 -1.89 -7.41 -1.19
N ASN A 130 -1.81 -8.14 -2.31
CA ASN A 130 -1.60 -7.54 -3.61
C ASN A 130 -2.83 -6.76 -4.10
N GLU A 131 -4.04 -7.26 -3.85
CA GLU A 131 -5.28 -6.55 -4.14
C GLU A 131 -5.34 -5.23 -3.37
N ARG A 132 -4.98 -5.21 -2.09
CA ARG A 132 -4.89 -3.97 -1.32
C ARG A 132 -3.98 -2.95 -2.00
N ARG A 133 -2.78 -3.38 -2.41
CA ARG A 133 -1.83 -2.51 -3.13
C ARG A 133 -2.43 -2.00 -4.43
N GLN A 134 -3.10 -2.85 -5.20
CA GLN A 134 -3.70 -2.49 -6.48
C GLN A 134 -4.91 -1.56 -6.34
N SER A 135 -5.82 -1.87 -5.41
CA SER A 135 -7.12 -1.23 -5.26
C SER A 135 -7.06 0.07 -4.46
N TYR A 136 -6.05 0.24 -3.60
CA TYR A 136 -5.90 1.41 -2.73
C TYR A 136 -4.58 2.15 -2.93
N GLU A 137 -3.43 1.50 -2.73
CA GLU A 137 -2.13 2.19 -2.68
C GLU A 137 -1.65 2.69 -4.04
N ASN A 138 -1.92 1.92 -5.10
CA ASN A 138 -1.55 2.25 -6.48
C ASN A 138 -2.71 2.87 -7.28
N ARG A 139 -3.84 3.14 -6.64
CA ARG A 139 -5.01 3.73 -7.28
C ARG A 139 -5.08 5.23 -6.96
N PRO A 140 -5.27 6.12 -7.96
CA PRO A 140 -5.51 7.53 -7.72
C PRO A 140 -6.64 7.75 -6.70
N TYR A 141 -6.35 8.52 -5.65
CA TYR A 141 -7.22 8.79 -4.50
C TYR A 141 -7.61 7.53 -3.67
N GLY A 142 -7.00 6.37 -3.93
CA GLY A 142 -7.39 5.10 -3.32
C GLY A 142 -7.15 5.06 -1.81
N MET A 143 -6.11 5.75 -1.34
CA MET A 143 -5.80 5.86 0.09
C MET A 143 -6.82 6.71 0.89
N ALA A 144 -7.72 7.44 0.22
CA ALA A 144 -8.64 8.37 0.90
C ALA A 144 -9.56 7.65 1.90
N TYR A 145 -10.21 6.57 1.49
CA TYR A 145 -11.13 5.84 2.36
C TYR A 145 -10.42 5.14 3.52
N LEU A 146 -9.20 4.65 3.31
CA LEU A 146 -8.37 4.08 4.38
C LEU A 146 -8.02 5.10 5.47
N LYS A 147 -8.03 6.40 5.14
CA LYS A 147 -7.78 7.49 6.09
C LYS A 147 -9.07 8.08 6.67
N LEU A 148 -10.16 8.05 5.91
CA LEU A 148 -11.47 8.57 6.34
C LEU A 148 -12.13 7.67 7.36
N GLN A 149 -12.22 6.36 7.08
CA GLN A 149 -13.00 5.43 7.88
C GLN A 149 -12.67 5.44 9.39
N PRO A 150 -11.39 5.37 9.82
CA PRO A 150 -11.07 5.42 11.26
C PRO A 150 -11.34 6.77 11.91
N MET A 151 -11.47 7.85 11.13
CA MET A 151 -11.83 9.17 11.63
C MET A 151 -13.35 9.34 11.70
N VAL A 152 -14.10 8.72 10.77
CA VAL A 152 -15.57 8.72 10.78
C VAL A 152 -16.09 7.81 11.89
N PHE A 153 -15.42 6.70 12.15
CA PHE A 153 -15.74 5.75 13.22
C PHE A 153 -14.50 5.53 14.12
N PRO A 154 -14.21 6.45 15.06
CA PRO A 154 -13.07 6.31 15.98
C PRO A 154 -13.15 5.01 16.81
N GLU A 155 -11.99 4.48 17.21
CA GLU A 155 -11.94 3.37 18.16
C GLU A 155 -12.71 3.70 19.45
N PRO A 156 -13.43 2.74 20.06
CA PRO A 156 -13.44 1.30 19.77
C PRO A 156 -14.52 0.84 18.77
N HIS A 157 -15.06 1.73 17.93
CA HIS A 157 -16.14 1.38 17.00
C HIS A 157 -15.70 0.32 15.96
N PRO A 158 -16.46 -0.76 15.70
CA PRO A 158 -15.99 -1.87 14.86
C PRO A 158 -15.96 -1.55 13.35
N TYR A 159 -16.61 -0.47 12.90
CA TYR A 159 -16.38 0.10 11.55
C TYR A 159 -15.10 0.93 11.42
N ASN A 160 -14.20 0.95 12.41
CA ASN A 160 -12.99 1.78 12.39
C ASN A 160 -12.05 1.44 11.22
N TRP A 161 -11.98 0.18 10.80
CA TRP A 161 -11.11 -0.24 9.69
C TRP A 161 -11.92 -0.67 8.45
N PRO A 162 -11.33 -0.48 7.26
CA PRO A 162 -11.91 -0.94 6.01
C PRO A 162 -11.85 -2.45 5.89
N THR A 163 -12.81 -3.00 5.14
CA THR A 163 -12.96 -4.45 4.91
C THR A 163 -11.72 -5.12 4.34
N ILE A 164 -10.89 -4.39 3.59
CA ILE A 164 -9.60 -4.89 3.06
C ILE A 164 -8.57 -5.19 4.16
N GLY A 165 -8.73 -4.63 5.36
CA GLY A 165 -7.83 -4.80 6.49
C GLY A 165 -6.48 -4.08 6.36
N SER A 166 -5.61 -4.35 7.33
CA SER A 166 -4.24 -3.84 7.38
C SER A 166 -3.25 -4.86 6.84
N GLN A 167 -2.15 -4.37 6.23
CA GLN A 167 -1.11 -5.27 5.73
C GLN A 167 -0.38 -5.99 6.88
N GLU A 168 -0.24 -5.32 8.03
CA GLU A 168 0.42 -5.86 9.22
C GLU A 168 -0.37 -7.03 9.82
N ASP A 169 -1.69 -6.87 9.96
CA ASP A 169 -2.55 -7.92 10.52
C ASP A 169 -2.63 -9.14 9.60
N LEU A 170 -2.72 -8.90 8.28
CA LEU A 170 -2.65 -9.97 7.29
C LEU A 170 -1.31 -10.70 7.37
N GLU A 171 -0.19 -9.99 7.51
CA GLU A 171 1.15 -10.60 7.68
C GLU A 171 1.27 -11.41 8.96
N ALA A 172 0.65 -10.95 10.06
CA ALA A 172 0.66 -11.62 11.35
C ALA A 172 -0.31 -12.82 11.41
N ALA A 173 -1.25 -12.95 10.47
CA ALA A 173 -2.27 -14.00 10.47
C ALA A 173 -1.65 -15.40 10.28
N GLY A 174 -2.02 -16.34 11.15
CA GLY A 174 -1.70 -17.76 11.06
C GLY A 174 -2.86 -18.58 10.47
N LEU A 175 -2.54 -19.80 10.01
CA LEU A 175 -3.53 -20.73 9.46
C LEU A 175 -4.64 -21.07 10.46
N GLU A 176 -4.31 -21.24 11.75
CA GLU A 176 -5.32 -21.58 12.76
C GLU A 176 -6.26 -20.41 13.06
N ASP A 177 -5.75 -19.16 13.06
CA ASP A 177 -6.60 -17.96 13.25
C ASP A 177 -7.72 -17.93 12.20
N ILE A 178 -7.38 -18.26 10.95
CA ILE A 178 -8.34 -18.37 9.84
C ILE A 178 -9.28 -19.55 10.03
N LYS A 179 -8.79 -20.73 10.42
CA LYS A 179 -9.66 -21.88 10.70
C LYS A 179 -10.66 -21.60 11.82
N ASP A 180 -10.25 -20.86 12.85
CA ASP A 180 -11.13 -20.45 13.95
C ASP A 180 -12.19 -19.43 13.50
N PHE A 181 -11.81 -18.47 12.66
CA PHE A 181 -12.76 -17.55 12.03
C PHE A 181 -13.82 -18.29 11.21
N PHE A 182 -13.42 -19.29 10.39
CA PHE A 182 -14.36 -20.13 9.65
C PHE A 182 -15.33 -20.87 10.57
N ARG A 183 -14.82 -21.58 11.58
CA ARG A 183 -15.64 -22.37 12.52
C ARG A 183 -16.64 -21.51 13.28
N THR A 184 -16.28 -20.26 13.54
CA THR A 184 -17.13 -19.31 14.27
C THR A 184 -18.26 -18.79 13.39
N TYR A 185 -17.96 -18.39 12.16
CA TYR A 185 -18.89 -17.59 11.36
C TYR A 185 -19.48 -18.28 10.13
N TYR A 186 -18.83 -19.29 9.55
CA TYR A 186 -19.26 -19.93 8.30
C TYR A 186 -20.03 -21.23 8.56
N ALA A 187 -21.13 -21.11 9.31
CA ALA A 187 -21.98 -22.24 9.68
C ALA A 187 -23.45 -22.01 9.28
N PRO A 188 -24.25 -23.09 9.11
CA PRO A 188 -25.68 -23.04 8.80
C PRO A 188 -26.47 -22.04 9.67
N SER A 189 -26.26 -22.08 10.99
CA SER A 189 -26.95 -21.20 11.96
C SER A 189 -26.58 -19.71 11.87
N ASN A 190 -25.61 -19.35 11.03
CA ASN A 190 -25.20 -17.97 10.76
C ASN A 190 -25.45 -17.57 9.29
N ALA A 191 -26.20 -18.38 8.54
CA ALA A 191 -26.34 -18.24 7.10
C ALA A 191 -27.81 -18.19 6.64
N SER A 192 -28.01 -17.57 5.48
CA SER A 192 -29.28 -17.51 4.76
C SER A 192 -29.05 -17.89 3.30
N LEU A 193 -29.80 -18.88 2.82
CA LEU A 193 -29.78 -19.40 1.45
C LEU A 193 -31.05 -18.96 0.73
N ALA A 194 -30.92 -18.11 -0.29
CA ALA A 194 -32.02 -17.72 -1.17
C ALA A 194 -31.87 -18.37 -2.54
N ILE A 195 -32.92 -19.05 -3.00
CA ILE A 195 -32.99 -19.68 -4.32
C ILE A 195 -34.17 -19.08 -5.09
N VAL A 196 -33.89 -18.52 -6.26
CA VAL A 196 -34.88 -17.79 -7.08
C VAL A 196 -34.84 -18.27 -8.52
N GLY A 197 -35.97 -18.60 -9.14
CA GLY A 197 -36.03 -18.94 -10.57
C GLY A 197 -36.82 -20.22 -10.89
N ASP A 198 -36.50 -20.86 -12.00
CA ASP A 198 -37.29 -21.96 -12.56
C ASP A 198 -36.93 -23.31 -11.92
N PHE A 199 -37.74 -23.75 -10.93
CA PHE A 199 -37.61 -25.02 -10.23
C PHE A 199 -38.93 -25.42 -9.53
N ASP A 200 -39.09 -26.69 -9.14
CA ASP A 200 -40.20 -27.14 -8.26
C ASP A 200 -39.81 -27.00 -6.78
N PRO A 201 -40.51 -26.19 -5.96
CA PRO A 201 -40.12 -25.92 -4.58
C PRO A 201 -39.98 -27.15 -3.69
N ASN A 202 -40.85 -28.16 -3.87
CA ASN A 202 -40.81 -29.38 -3.06
C ASN A 202 -39.56 -30.22 -3.36
N THR A 203 -39.23 -30.37 -4.64
CA THR A 203 -38.04 -31.08 -5.10
C THR A 203 -36.79 -30.38 -4.61
N ILE A 204 -36.73 -29.05 -4.73
CA ILE A 204 -35.56 -28.27 -4.31
C ILE A 204 -35.40 -28.27 -2.80
N MET A 205 -36.48 -28.14 -2.01
CA MET A 205 -36.39 -28.25 -0.56
C MET A 205 -35.83 -29.60 -0.11
N ALA A 206 -36.20 -30.69 -0.78
CA ALA A 206 -35.63 -32.02 -0.51
C ALA A 206 -34.13 -32.11 -0.85
N SER A 207 -33.69 -31.44 -1.92
CA SER A 207 -32.26 -31.36 -2.26
C SER A 207 -31.49 -30.45 -1.29
N VAL A 208 -32.08 -29.35 -0.82
CA VAL A 208 -31.51 -28.49 0.23
C VAL A 208 -31.32 -29.28 1.53
N GLU A 209 -32.34 -30.02 1.98
CA GLU A 209 -32.23 -30.89 3.17
C GLU A 209 -31.12 -31.95 2.98
N ARG A 210 -31.01 -32.53 1.78
CA ARG A 210 -29.99 -33.54 1.48
C ARG A 210 -28.56 -32.99 1.54
N TYR A 211 -28.33 -31.78 1.03
CA TYR A 211 -26.99 -31.22 0.90
C TYR A 211 -26.55 -30.43 2.14
N PHE A 212 -27.46 -29.75 2.83
CA PHE A 212 -27.12 -28.88 3.96
C PHE A 212 -27.55 -29.44 5.32
N GLY A 213 -28.51 -30.38 5.37
CA GLY A 213 -29.16 -30.78 6.61
C GLY A 213 -28.25 -31.50 7.62
N ASP A 214 -27.17 -32.12 7.17
CA ASP A 214 -26.20 -32.82 8.03
C ASP A 214 -24.99 -31.96 8.45
N ILE A 215 -24.90 -30.72 7.93
CA ILE A 215 -23.85 -29.77 8.33
C ILE A 215 -24.18 -29.28 9.75
N PRO A 216 -23.23 -29.39 10.72
CA PRO A 216 -23.50 -28.99 12.10
C PRO A 216 -23.70 -27.47 12.23
N PRO A 217 -24.57 -27.01 13.15
CA PRO A 217 -24.69 -25.59 13.46
C PRO A 217 -23.38 -25.05 14.06
N GLY A 218 -23.18 -23.74 13.92
CA GLY A 218 -22.06 -23.02 14.53
C GLY A 218 -22.33 -22.65 16.00
N PRO A 219 -21.32 -22.12 16.71
CA PRO A 219 -21.53 -21.57 18.03
C PRO A 219 -22.45 -20.34 17.99
N PRO A 220 -23.10 -19.96 19.10
CA PRO A 220 -23.81 -18.69 19.19
C PRO A 220 -22.87 -17.50 18.98
N ILE A 221 -23.28 -16.54 18.14
CA ILE A 221 -22.49 -15.34 17.81
C ILE A 221 -23.09 -14.13 18.53
N ALA A 222 -22.26 -13.38 19.24
CA ALA A 222 -22.65 -12.10 19.82
C ALA A 222 -22.86 -11.07 18.70
N ARG A 223 -23.95 -10.31 18.76
CA ARG A 223 -24.28 -9.29 17.77
C ARG A 223 -24.07 -7.90 18.32
N PHE A 224 -23.46 -7.04 17.51
CA PHE A 224 -23.50 -5.61 17.74
C PHE A 224 -24.91 -5.10 17.48
N GLY A 225 -25.44 -4.32 18.43
CA GLY A 225 -26.59 -3.48 18.16
C GLY A 225 -26.15 -2.16 17.52
N ARG A 226 -27.11 -1.25 17.31
CA ARG A 226 -26.81 0.14 16.91
C ARG A 226 -25.68 0.72 17.77
N MET A 227 -24.67 1.24 17.11
CA MET A 227 -23.53 1.91 17.72
C MET A 227 -23.27 3.15 16.86
N ASP A 228 -23.65 4.32 17.36
CA ASP A 228 -23.40 5.56 16.62
C ASP A 228 -21.91 5.94 16.76
N SER A 229 -21.39 6.72 15.82
CA SER A 229 -20.00 7.21 15.88
C SER A 229 -19.79 8.18 17.05
N ASP A 230 -18.67 7.99 17.77
CA ASP A 230 -18.19 8.88 18.83
C ASP A 230 -17.42 10.11 18.30
N LEU A 231 -17.44 10.36 16.99
CA LEU A 231 -16.76 11.51 16.38
C LEU A 231 -17.24 12.84 16.99
N ALA A 232 -16.30 13.60 17.56
CA ALA A 232 -16.57 14.90 18.16
C ALA A 232 -16.13 16.06 17.24
N GLY A 233 -17.09 16.89 16.83
CA GLY A 233 -16.82 18.11 16.07
C GLY A 233 -16.31 17.86 14.65
N GLN A 234 -15.55 18.81 14.10
CA GLN A 234 -15.01 18.70 12.75
C GLN A 234 -13.53 18.31 12.78
N VAL A 235 -13.20 17.21 12.09
CA VAL A 235 -11.82 16.76 11.86
C VAL A 235 -11.43 17.12 10.42
N LYS A 236 -10.27 17.75 10.23
CA LYS A 236 -9.71 18.06 8.91
C LYS A 236 -8.42 17.31 8.69
N LEU A 237 -8.34 16.61 7.56
CA LEU A 237 -7.19 15.86 7.09
C LEU A 237 -6.70 16.45 5.77
N THR A 238 -5.41 16.40 5.55
CA THR A 238 -4.82 16.70 4.24
C THR A 238 -3.81 15.61 3.92
N MET A 239 -3.88 15.11 2.69
CA MET A 239 -2.89 14.17 2.16
C MET A 239 -2.47 14.58 0.75
N ARG A 240 -1.31 14.09 0.33
CA ARG A 240 -0.84 14.19 -1.04
C ARG A 240 -0.82 12.82 -1.69
N ASP A 241 -1.10 12.78 -2.98
CA ASP A 241 -1.18 11.55 -3.77
C ASP A 241 -0.71 11.83 -5.20
N LYS A 242 -0.37 10.78 -5.96
CA LYS A 242 0.02 10.83 -7.38
C LYS A 242 -1.19 11.09 -8.28
N VAL A 243 -1.79 12.25 -8.09
CA VAL A 243 -3.00 12.71 -8.77
C VAL A 243 -2.76 14.03 -9.46
N GLN A 244 -3.51 14.29 -10.53
CA GLN A 244 -3.40 15.53 -11.30
C GLN A 244 -4.34 16.63 -10.80
N LEU A 245 -5.44 16.25 -10.14
CA LEU A 245 -6.46 17.19 -9.67
C LEU A 245 -6.59 17.05 -8.15
N PRO A 246 -6.81 18.15 -7.43
CA PRO A 246 -7.13 18.06 -6.02
C PRO A 246 -8.58 17.61 -5.84
N ARG A 247 -8.87 16.85 -4.78
CA ARG A 247 -10.21 16.36 -4.43
C ARG A 247 -10.50 16.57 -2.94
N THR A 248 -11.73 16.93 -2.62
CA THR A 248 -12.24 16.94 -1.24
C THR A 248 -13.27 15.83 -1.01
N TYR A 249 -13.28 15.31 0.22
CA TYR A 249 -14.26 14.38 0.75
C TYR A 249 -14.81 14.97 2.04
N MET A 250 -16.13 15.07 2.16
CA MET A 250 -16.83 15.55 3.35
C MET A 250 -17.78 14.44 3.81
N VAL A 251 -17.57 13.92 5.01
CA VAL A 251 -18.27 12.74 5.53
C VAL A 251 -18.86 13.03 6.90
N TRP A 252 -20.15 12.74 7.06
CA TRP A 252 -20.91 12.87 8.30
C TRP A 252 -21.39 11.48 8.72
N PRO A 253 -21.09 11.00 9.96
CA PRO A 253 -21.68 9.78 10.46
C PRO A 253 -23.21 9.94 10.60
N THR A 254 -23.95 8.88 10.30
CA THR A 254 -25.41 8.79 10.36
C THR A 254 -25.82 7.53 11.14
N GLY A 255 -27.14 7.32 11.27
CA GLY A 255 -27.68 6.11 11.89
C GLY A 255 -27.60 4.90 10.94
N PRO A 256 -27.93 3.69 11.43
CA PRO A 256 -27.90 2.47 10.66
C PRO A 256 -28.90 2.43 9.49
N ALA A 257 -28.73 1.45 8.61
CA ALA A 257 -29.76 1.02 7.68
C ALA A 257 -31.07 0.71 8.43
N PHE A 258 -32.19 1.00 7.77
CA PHE A 258 -33.55 0.91 8.30
C PHE A 258 -33.89 1.87 9.45
N ASP A 259 -32.99 2.79 9.83
CA ASP A 259 -33.35 3.93 10.69
C ASP A 259 -34.35 4.85 9.96
N ASP A 260 -35.22 5.51 10.75
CA ASP A 260 -36.28 6.40 10.26
C ASP A 260 -35.76 7.49 9.30
N ARG A 261 -34.48 7.87 9.41
CA ARG A 261 -33.86 8.88 8.54
C ARG A 261 -33.24 8.34 7.27
N GLN A 262 -33.01 7.03 7.13
CA GLN A 262 -32.29 6.46 5.97
C GLN A 262 -32.92 6.91 4.64
N ALA A 263 -34.24 6.74 4.50
CA ALA A 263 -34.93 7.07 3.25
C ALA A 263 -34.80 8.57 2.91
N SER A 264 -34.83 9.43 3.94
CA SER A 264 -34.67 10.87 3.77
C SER A 264 -33.25 11.25 3.38
N LEU A 265 -32.23 10.59 3.94
CA LEU A 265 -30.82 10.80 3.61
C LEU A 265 -30.47 10.31 2.20
N ASP A 266 -30.99 9.16 1.79
CA ASP A 266 -30.82 8.64 0.43
C ASP A 266 -31.42 9.61 -0.61
N ILE A 267 -32.64 10.10 -0.38
CA ILE A 267 -33.29 11.08 -1.26
C ILE A 267 -32.53 12.41 -1.23
N LEU A 268 -32.06 12.87 -0.06
CA LEU A 268 -31.22 14.06 0.06
C LEU A 268 -29.96 13.94 -0.81
N SER A 269 -29.28 12.78 -0.78
CA SER A 269 -28.11 12.52 -1.61
C SER A 269 -28.45 12.58 -3.11
N ALA A 270 -29.62 12.06 -3.51
CA ALA A 270 -30.07 12.10 -4.89
C ALA A 270 -30.41 13.52 -5.38
N VAL A 271 -31.02 14.33 -4.52
CA VAL A 271 -31.28 15.76 -4.80
C VAL A 271 -29.97 16.53 -4.98
N LEU A 272 -28.98 16.28 -4.12
CA LEU A 272 -27.72 17.00 -4.10
C LEU A 272 -26.76 16.60 -5.21
N GLY A 273 -26.56 15.29 -5.46
CA GLY A 273 -25.45 14.80 -6.26
C GLY A 273 -25.80 13.77 -7.35
N ASP A 274 -27.04 13.30 -7.45
CA ASP A 274 -27.37 12.26 -8.44
C ASP A 274 -27.85 12.83 -9.79
N GLY A 275 -27.05 12.55 -10.83
CA GLY A 275 -27.28 12.97 -12.20
C GLY A 275 -26.96 14.45 -12.48
N LYS A 276 -26.94 14.80 -13.77
CA LYS A 276 -26.52 16.14 -14.25
C LYS A 276 -27.45 17.29 -13.83
N SER A 277 -28.68 16.98 -13.43
CA SER A 277 -29.67 17.96 -12.96
C SER A 277 -29.66 18.17 -11.45
N SER A 278 -28.81 17.46 -10.70
CA SER A 278 -28.67 17.63 -9.25
C SER A 278 -28.09 18.99 -8.90
N ARG A 279 -28.38 19.47 -7.68
CA ARG A 279 -28.03 20.85 -7.27
C ARG A 279 -26.53 21.11 -7.33
N LEU A 280 -25.72 20.22 -6.74
CA LEU A 280 -24.28 20.39 -6.69
C LEU A 280 -23.66 20.25 -8.08
N HIS A 281 -24.13 19.32 -8.91
CA HIS A 281 -23.62 19.18 -10.27
C HIS A 281 -23.88 20.45 -11.10
N ARG A 282 -25.11 20.98 -11.06
CA ARG A 282 -25.45 22.22 -11.76
C ARG A 282 -24.56 23.38 -11.29
N LYS A 283 -24.47 23.59 -9.98
CA LYS A 283 -23.76 24.73 -9.39
C LYS A 283 -22.25 24.65 -9.59
N LEU A 284 -21.63 23.51 -9.28
CA LEU A 284 -20.16 23.35 -9.30
C LEU A 284 -19.60 23.02 -10.68
N VAL A 285 -20.27 22.17 -11.46
CA VAL A 285 -19.74 21.64 -12.73
C VAL A 285 -20.23 22.45 -13.93
N LEU A 286 -21.52 22.84 -13.96
CA LEU A 286 -22.10 23.52 -15.13
C LEU A 286 -22.03 25.05 -15.03
N GLU A 287 -22.44 25.62 -13.91
CA GLU A 287 -22.61 27.08 -13.74
C GLU A 287 -21.27 27.75 -13.39
N LYS A 288 -20.61 27.29 -12.31
CA LYS A 288 -19.30 27.84 -11.91
C LYS A 288 -18.11 27.22 -12.63
N GLN A 289 -18.26 25.99 -13.14
CA GLN A 289 -17.21 25.25 -13.83
C GLN A 289 -15.91 25.11 -13.02
N ILE A 290 -16.01 25.06 -11.69
CA ILE A 290 -14.86 24.94 -10.79
C ILE A 290 -14.56 23.48 -10.40
N ALA A 291 -15.53 22.58 -10.54
CA ALA A 291 -15.37 21.15 -10.27
C ALA A 291 -15.45 20.33 -11.56
N ARG A 292 -14.63 19.27 -11.63
CA ARG A 292 -14.68 18.26 -12.67
C ARG A 292 -15.88 17.33 -12.49
N ASP A 293 -16.10 16.92 -11.25
CA ASP A 293 -17.22 16.08 -10.83
C ASP A 293 -17.56 16.34 -9.35
N VAL A 294 -18.79 16.02 -8.98
CA VAL A 294 -19.29 15.99 -7.61
C VAL A 294 -20.27 14.84 -7.47
N ARG A 295 -20.24 14.16 -6.32
CA ARG A 295 -21.15 13.06 -5.98
C ARG A 295 -21.57 13.20 -4.52
N ALA A 296 -22.81 12.83 -4.24
CA ALA A 296 -23.33 12.68 -2.90
C ALA A 296 -23.94 11.28 -2.78
N PHE A 297 -23.71 10.61 -1.66
CA PHE A 297 -24.27 9.29 -1.36
C PHE A 297 -24.48 9.16 0.14
N HIS A 298 -25.47 8.36 0.51
CA HIS A 298 -25.66 7.87 1.86
C HIS A 298 -25.42 6.36 1.86
N HIS A 299 -24.73 5.89 2.89
CA HIS A 299 -24.42 4.49 3.09
C HIS A 299 -24.86 4.09 4.50
N GLY A 300 -26.09 3.62 4.61
CA GLY A 300 -26.57 2.97 5.83
C GLY A 300 -26.02 1.54 5.91
N GLN A 301 -25.49 1.17 7.07
CA GLN A 301 -24.97 -0.16 7.38
C GLN A 301 -25.66 -0.71 8.64
N GLU A 302 -25.38 -1.94 9.05
CA GLU A 302 -26.14 -2.61 10.11
C GLU A 302 -26.18 -1.86 11.45
N ILE A 303 -25.05 -1.31 11.91
CA ILE A 303 -24.96 -0.70 13.25
C ILE A 303 -24.83 0.83 13.23
N ALA A 304 -24.42 1.40 12.10
CA ALA A 304 -24.22 2.84 11.88
C ALA A 304 -24.29 3.16 10.38
N GLY A 305 -24.11 4.42 9.99
CA GLY A 305 -24.01 4.79 8.58
C GLY A 305 -23.18 6.03 8.36
N GLU A 306 -23.07 6.46 7.10
CA GLU A 306 -22.47 7.74 6.75
C GLU A 306 -23.18 8.43 5.58
N PHE A 307 -23.17 9.76 5.60
CA PHE A 307 -23.51 10.61 4.47
C PHE A 307 -22.23 11.25 3.94
N SER A 308 -22.01 11.20 2.64
CA SER A 308 -20.72 11.55 2.03
C SER A 308 -20.92 12.40 0.79
N ILE A 309 -20.16 13.49 0.69
CA ILE A 309 -20.04 14.32 -0.52
C ILE A 309 -18.57 14.36 -0.92
N GLN A 310 -18.28 14.05 -2.18
CA GLN A 310 -16.94 14.19 -2.76
C GLN A 310 -16.97 15.07 -4.00
N ALA A 311 -15.93 15.89 -4.18
CA ALA A 311 -15.80 16.75 -5.36
C ALA A 311 -14.34 16.87 -5.81
N THR A 312 -14.10 16.68 -7.11
CA THR A 312 -12.79 16.86 -7.75
C THR A 312 -12.73 18.25 -8.36
N ALA A 313 -11.72 19.06 -8.05
CA ALA A 313 -11.58 20.40 -8.63
C ALA A 313 -11.11 20.34 -10.10
N ASN A 314 -11.45 21.35 -10.90
CA ASN A 314 -10.78 21.60 -12.18
C ASN A 314 -9.36 22.18 -11.94
N PRO A 315 -8.46 22.11 -12.94
CA PRO A 315 -7.10 22.66 -12.81
C PRO A 315 -7.10 24.13 -12.32
N GLY A 316 -6.30 24.41 -11.30
CA GLY A 316 -6.12 25.74 -10.73
C GLY A 316 -7.28 26.26 -9.86
N GLN A 317 -8.33 25.46 -9.63
CA GLN A 317 -9.49 25.85 -8.82
C GLN A 317 -9.32 25.48 -7.34
N SER A 318 -9.94 26.27 -6.46
CA SER A 318 -9.82 26.13 -5.00
C SER A 318 -10.79 25.07 -4.44
N LEU A 319 -10.25 24.10 -3.68
CA LEU A 319 -11.09 23.16 -2.92
C LEU A 319 -11.86 23.87 -1.80
N GLN A 320 -11.30 24.93 -1.21
CA GLN A 320 -11.99 25.70 -0.18
C GLN A 320 -13.22 26.41 -0.74
N GLU A 321 -13.17 26.92 -1.98
CA GLU A 321 -14.37 27.47 -2.64
C GLU A 321 -15.42 26.39 -2.89
N ILE A 322 -14.99 25.21 -3.36
CA ILE A 322 -15.89 24.07 -3.60
C ILE A 322 -16.57 23.63 -2.29
N GLU A 323 -15.83 23.47 -1.21
CA GLU A 323 -16.36 23.10 0.11
C GLU A 323 -17.36 24.15 0.62
N ALA A 324 -17.05 25.44 0.49
CA ALA A 324 -17.97 26.51 0.88
C ALA A 324 -19.28 26.45 0.10
N ILE A 325 -19.24 26.13 -1.20
CA ILE A 325 -20.45 25.98 -2.03
C ILE A 325 -21.27 24.76 -1.62
N ILE A 326 -20.61 23.67 -1.23
CA ILE A 326 -21.27 22.47 -0.70
C ILE A 326 -21.95 22.80 0.64
N ASP A 327 -21.24 23.44 1.56
CA ASP A 327 -21.76 23.89 2.85
C ASP A 327 -22.97 24.82 2.67
N ASP A 328 -22.88 25.80 1.77
CA ASP A 328 -23.98 26.71 1.44
C ASP A 328 -25.19 25.97 0.89
N GLU A 329 -25.00 24.95 0.05
CA GLU A 329 -26.11 24.21 -0.52
C GLU A 329 -26.76 23.26 0.50
N MET A 330 -25.97 22.67 1.39
CA MET A 330 -26.47 21.91 2.54
C MET A 330 -27.28 22.80 3.49
N ALA A 331 -26.76 23.99 3.83
CA ALA A 331 -27.45 24.97 4.64
C ALA A 331 -28.74 25.47 3.96
N ARG A 332 -28.71 25.66 2.63
CA ARG A 332 -29.90 26.05 1.86
C ARG A 332 -30.97 24.98 1.91
N ILE A 333 -30.66 23.70 1.67
CA ILE A 333 -31.66 22.62 1.80
C ILE A 333 -32.19 22.51 3.24
N ALA A 334 -31.33 22.76 4.24
CA ALA A 334 -31.73 22.77 5.65
C ALA A 334 -32.67 23.93 6.01
N ALA A 335 -32.70 25.02 5.23
CA ALA A 335 -33.62 26.15 5.43
C ALA A 335 -34.85 26.06 4.50
N GLU A 336 -34.64 25.71 3.25
CA GLU A 336 -35.62 25.69 2.17
C GLU A 336 -35.73 24.27 1.60
N PRO A 337 -36.86 23.57 1.82
CA PRO A 337 -37.01 22.19 1.39
C PRO A 337 -36.91 22.05 -0.14
N PRO A 338 -36.58 20.86 -0.67
CA PRO A 338 -36.55 20.62 -2.11
C PRO A 338 -37.90 20.88 -2.77
N THR A 339 -37.84 21.32 -4.02
CA THR A 339 -39.03 21.54 -4.86
C THR A 339 -39.70 20.21 -5.21
N ASP A 340 -40.99 20.25 -5.55
CA ASP A 340 -41.74 19.05 -5.98
C ASP A 340 -41.12 18.37 -7.19
N HIS A 341 -40.54 19.14 -8.11
CA HIS A 341 -39.84 18.61 -9.27
C HIS A 341 -38.57 17.83 -8.87
N GLU A 342 -37.78 18.36 -7.91
CA GLU A 342 -36.59 17.67 -7.39
C GLU A 342 -36.96 16.40 -6.64
N MET A 343 -38.01 16.45 -5.83
CA MET A 343 -38.55 15.28 -5.11
C MET A 343 -39.03 14.20 -6.07
N THR A 344 -39.85 14.57 -7.05
CA THR A 344 -40.37 13.64 -8.07
C THR A 344 -39.23 13.00 -8.85
N ARG A 345 -38.23 13.79 -9.26
CA ARG A 345 -37.04 13.28 -9.95
C ARG A 345 -36.27 12.28 -9.09
N ALA A 346 -36.00 12.59 -7.82
CA ALA A 346 -35.27 11.70 -6.92
C ALA A 346 -36.03 10.39 -6.69
N LYS A 347 -37.33 10.46 -6.40
CA LYS A 347 -38.20 9.29 -6.22
C LYS A 347 -38.27 8.42 -7.47
N ASN A 348 -38.47 9.02 -8.65
CA ASN A 348 -38.49 8.27 -9.92
C ASN A 348 -37.18 7.51 -10.18
N ARG A 349 -36.03 8.07 -9.76
CA ARG A 349 -34.74 7.40 -9.90
C ARG A 349 -34.61 6.22 -8.95
N ILE A 350 -35.00 6.38 -7.69
CA ILE A 350 -35.02 5.31 -6.69
C ILE A 350 -35.98 4.19 -7.10
N GLU A 351 -37.20 4.54 -7.50
CA GLU A 351 -38.19 3.58 -7.99
C GLU A 351 -37.69 2.84 -9.23
N SER A 352 -37.14 3.55 -10.23
CA SER A 352 -36.59 2.89 -11.43
C SER A 352 -35.41 1.98 -11.10
N HIS A 353 -34.55 2.36 -10.15
CA HIS A 353 -33.47 1.52 -9.68
C HIS A 353 -34.00 0.24 -9.03
N HIS A 354 -34.96 0.38 -8.11
CA HIS A 354 -35.59 -0.74 -7.42
C HIS A 354 -36.27 -1.71 -8.40
N VAL A 355 -37.01 -1.20 -9.39
CA VAL A 355 -37.63 -2.06 -10.43
C VAL A 355 -36.56 -2.84 -11.21
N ARG A 356 -35.47 -2.19 -11.63
CA ARG A 356 -34.36 -2.86 -12.35
C ARG A 356 -33.62 -3.89 -11.50
N GLN A 357 -33.62 -3.74 -10.18
CA GLN A 357 -33.12 -4.74 -9.26
C GLN A 357 -34.02 -5.97 -9.25
N LEU A 358 -35.33 -5.78 -9.13
CA LEU A 358 -36.32 -6.87 -9.12
C LEU A 358 -36.41 -7.63 -10.46
N GLU A 359 -36.08 -7.00 -11.58
CA GLU A 359 -35.97 -7.69 -12.89
C GLU A 359 -34.92 -8.80 -12.90
N LYS A 360 -33.91 -8.75 -12.03
CA LYS A 360 -32.84 -9.74 -11.97
C LYS A 360 -33.21 -10.89 -11.02
N THR A 361 -33.06 -12.13 -11.47
CA THR A 361 -33.23 -13.33 -10.64
C THR A 361 -32.24 -13.35 -9.47
N GLY A 362 -30.96 -13.14 -9.77
CA GLY A 362 -29.86 -13.07 -8.79
C GLY A 362 -28.80 -12.07 -9.20
N GLY A 363 -27.54 -12.30 -8.80
CA GLY A 363 -26.49 -11.30 -8.90
C GLY A 363 -26.61 -10.21 -7.83
N PHE A 364 -25.64 -9.29 -7.80
CA PHE A 364 -25.66 -8.18 -6.86
C PHE A 364 -26.92 -7.31 -7.04
N GLY A 365 -27.67 -7.17 -5.95
CA GLY A 365 -28.93 -6.45 -5.90
C GLY A 365 -30.07 -7.08 -6.71
N GLY A 366 -29.98 -8.36 -7.10
CA GLY A 366 -31.12 -9.10 -7.67
C GLY A 366 -32.07 -9.63 -6.60
N ARG A 367 -33.17 -10.29 -6.99
CA ARG A 367 -34.18 -10.82 -6.06
C ARG A 367 -33.61 -11.74 -4.98
N ALA A 368 -32.76 -12.70 -5.35
CA ALA A 368 -32.12 -13.61 -4.38
C ALA A 368 -31.26 -12.85 -3.35
N ASP A 369 -30.51 -11.84 -3.81
CA ASP A 369 -29.64 -11.02 -2.96
C ASP A 369 -30.44 -10.12 -2.02
N LEU A 370 -31.53 -9.53 -2.51
CA LEU A 370 -32.42 -8.70 -1.72
C LEU A 370 -33.19 -9.51 -0.66
N LEU A 371 -33.67 -10.71 -1.01
CA LEU A 371 -34.33 -11.60 -0.03
C LEU A 371 -33.38 -11.93 1.12
N ASN A 372 -32.11 -12.25 0.83
CA ASN A 372 -31.10 -12.45 1.86
C ASN A 372 -30.78 -11.17 2.65
N TYR A 373 -30.69 -10.01 1.99
CA TYR A 373 -30.44 -8.72 2.65
C TYR A 373 -31.50 -8.40 3.71
N TYR A 374 -32.78 -8.50 3.35
CA TYR A 374 -33.87 -8.25 4.28
C TYR A 374 -33.99 -9.34 5.35
N ASN A 375 -33.77 -10.61 5.00
CA ASN A 375 -33.75 -11.69 5.98
C ASN A 375 -32.65 -11.51 7.04
N THR A 376 -31.44 -11.16 6.59
CA THR A 376 -30.27 -11.07 7.48
C THR A 376 -30.34 -9.86 8.39
N PHE A 377 -30.67 -8.68 7.86
CA PHE A 377 -30.60 -7.43 8.64
C PHE A 377 -31.90 -7.01 9.29
N VAL A 378 -33.06 -7.43 8.76
CA VAL A 378 -34.38 -7.10 9.32
C VAL A 378 -35.02 -8.31 9.99
N GLY A 379 -34.60 -9.53 9.65
CA GLY A 379 -35.24 -10.78 10.10
C GLY A 379 -36.48 -11.16 9.29
N ASP A 380 -36.84 -10.37 8.26
CA ASP A 380 -38.05 -10.57 7.47
C ASP A 380 -37.81 -10.29 5.96
N PRO A 381 -37.70 -11.33 5.11
CA PRO A 381 -37.57 -11.15 3.67
C PRO A 381 -38.78 -10.50 3.00
N ALA A 382 -39.96 -10.44 3.64
CA ALA A 382 -41.16 -9.81 3.09
C ALA A 382 -41.01 -8.31 2.86
N VAL A 383 -40.05 -7.68 3.55
CA VAL A 383 -39.71 -6.25 3.41
C VAL A 383 -39.32 -5.88 1.97
N ILE A 384 -38.86 -6.84 1.15
CA ILE A 384 -38.63 -6.64 -0.29
C ILE A 384 -39.83 -6.02 -1.03
N ASN A 385 -41.04 -6.29 -0.56
CA ASN A 385 -42.29 -5.84 -1.18
C ASN A 385 -42.76 -4.46 -0.71
N THR A 386 -42.22 -3.96 0.40
CA THR A 386 -42.72 -2.74 1.06
C THR A 386 -41.63 -1.69 1.27
N ASP A 387 -40.35 -2.04 1.12
CA ASP A 387 -39.24 -1.13 1.37
C ASP A 387 -39.27 0.11 0.45
N LEU A 388 -39.78 0.00 -0.77
CA LEU A 388 -39.92 1.17 -1.64
C LEU A 388 -40.93 2.20 -1.07
N ASP A 389 -41.94 1.76 -0.34
CA ASP A 389 -43.01 2.64 0.16
C ASP A 389 -42.48 3.70 1.14
N ARG A 390 -41.47 3.36 1.96
CA ARG A 390 -40.87 4.36 2.87
C ARG A 390 -40.19 5.49 2.11
N TYR A 391 -39.59 5.21 0.95
CA TYR A 391 -39.00 6.23 0.07
C TYR A 391 -40.07 7.07 -0.62
N LEU A 392 -41.12 6.43 -1.13
CA LEU A 392 -42.22 7.14 -1.80
C LEU A 392 -43.03 8.00 -0.82
N ALA A 393 -43.07 7.65 0.46
CA ALA A 393 -43.72 8.42 1.52
C ALA A 393 -42.93 9.67 1.98
N VAL A 394 -41.63 9.76 1.70
CA VAL A 394 -40.79 10.88 2.18
C VAL A 394 -41.30 12.22 1.66
N THR A 395 -41.46 13.17 2.57
CA THR A 395 -41.87 14.56 2.29
C THR A 395 -40.66 15.49 2.15
N SER A 396 -40.82 16.62 1.44
CA SER A 396 -39.75 17.63 1.34
C SER A 396 -39.34 18.19 2.70
N ASP A 397 -40.26 18.20 3.68
CA ASP A 397 -39.99 18.62 5.05
C ASP A 397 -39.03 17.65 5.77
N GLN A 398 -39.22 16.34 5.60
CA GLN A 398 -38.30 15.33 6.12
C GLN A 398 -36.91 15.42 5.50
N ILE A 399 -36.80 15.81 4.22
CA ILE A 399 -35.49 16.10 3.60
C ILE A 399 -34.82 17.31 4.25
N ARG A 400 -35.59 18.38 4.52
CA ARG A 400 -35.07 19.56 5.26
C ARG A 400 -34.57 19.15 6.64
N GLN A 401 -35.33 18.33 7.37
CA GLN A 401 -34.94 17.83 8.70
C GLN A 401 -33.68 16.95 8.63
N ALA A 402 -33.56 16.07 7.64
CA ALA A 402 -32.36 15.26 7.42
C ALA A 402 -31.13 16.13 7.10
N ALA A 403 -31.30 17.18 6.29
CA ALA A 403 -30.24 18.15 6.02
C ALA A 403 -29.84 18.95 7.26
N GLN A 404 -30.80 19.37 8.10
CA GLN A 404 -30.54 20.04 9.38
C GLN A 404 -29.73 19.15 10.33
N ALA A 405 -30.11 17.87 10.45
CA ALA A 405 -29.37 16.90 11.25
C ALA A 405 -27.94 16.72 10.72
N THR A 406 -27.76 16.64 9.39
CA THR A 406 -26.43 16.48 8.78
C THR A 406 -25.55 17.73 9.00
N VAL A 407 -26.07 18.93 8.76
CA VAL A 407 -25.33 20.20 8.94
C VAL A 407 -24.88 20.42 10.38
N SER A 408 -25.68 19.98 11.35
CA SER A 408 -25.36 20.10 12.78
C SER A 408 -24.46 18.97 13.32
N SER A 409 -24.18 17.95 12.51
CA SER A 409 -23.39 16.79 12.91
C SER A 409 -21.89 17.03 12.82
N ALA A 410 -21.17 16.29 13.64
CA ALA A 410 -19.73 16.12 13.52
C ALA A 410 -19.37 15.61 12.11
N ASN A 411 -18.18 15.93 11.60
CA ASN A 411 -17.77 15.51 10.26
C ASN A 411 -16.27 15.41 10.09
N VAL A 412 -15.87 14.59 9.13
CA VAL A 412 -14.49 14.48 8.65
C VAL A 412 -14.40 15.12 7.28
N ARG A 413 -13.41 16.00 7.08
CA ARG A 413 -13.04 16.53 5.78
C ARG A 413 -11.65 16.07 5.40
N LEU A 414 -11.51 15.40 4.26
CA LEU A 414 -10.21 15.00 3.71
C LEU A 414 -9.97 15.74 2.39
N THR A 415 -8.88 16.49 2.35
CA THR A 415 -8.33 17.08 1.12
C THR A 415 -7.21 16.20 0.59
N VAL A 416 -7.31 15.77 -0.67
CA VAL A 416 -6.24 15.11 -1.42
C VAL A 416 -5.66 16.10 -2.43
N LEU A 417 -4.37 16.40 -2.34
CA LEU A 417 -3.64 17.29 -3.24
C LEU A 417 -2.68 16.49 -4.13
N PRO A 418 -2.34 16.97 -5.33
CA PRO A 418 -1.20 16.43 -6.09
C PRO A 418 0.09 16.44 -5.26
N GLU A 419 0.94 15.42 -5.46
CA GLU A 419 2.35 15.50 -5.09
C GLU A 419 3.04 16.70 -5.78
N ASP A 420 4.08 17.25 -5.15
CA ASP A 420 4.83 18.36 -5.75
C ASP A 420 5.50 17.91 -7.06
N GLU A 421 5.33 18.68 -8.13
CA GLU A 421 6.06 18.47 -9.37
C GLU A 421 7.48 19.04 -9.24
N TYR A 422 8.48 18.16 -9.33
CA TYR A 422 9.89 18.57 -9.47
C TYR A 422 10.25 18.56 -10.95
N THR A 423 10.78 19.68 -11.46
CA THR A 423 11.32 19.75 -12.82
C THR A 423 12.84 19.95 -12.79
N PRO A 424 13.62 19.19 -13.59
CA PRO A 424 15.05 19.43 -13.72
C PRO A 424 15.29 20.78 -14.39
N SER A 425 16.30 21.53 -13.94
CA SER A 425 16.70 22.76 -14.62
C SER A 425 17.13 22.47 -16.06
N VAL A 426 16.62 23.25 -17.01
CA VAL A 426 17.05 23.17 -18.41
C VAL A 426 18.47 23.72 -18.52
N THR A 427 19.45 22.82 -18.56
CA THR A 427 20.83 23.14 -18.92
C THR A 427 21.03 22.85 -20.40
N GLY A 428 21.45 23.84 -21.20
CA GLY A 428 21.72 23.71 -22.64
C GLY A 428 22.98 22.90 -22.98
N ILE A 429 23.40 22.00 -22.10
CA ILE A 429 24.60 21.19 -22.29
C ILE A 429 24.29 20.02 -23.21
N ASP A 430 25.06 19.88 -24.28
CA ASP A 430 25.06 18.68 -25.11
C ASP A 430 25.84 17.59 -24.37
N ARG A 431 25.14 16.72 -23.64
CA ARG A 431 25.75 15.65 -22.83
C ARG A 431 26.38 14.53 -23.65
N SER A 432 26.16 14.51 -24.96
CA SER A 432 26.87 13.59 -25.86
C SER A 432 28.26 14.10 -26.25
N LYS A 433 28.54 15.39 -25.99
CA LYS A 433 29.82 16.03 -26.23
C LYS A 433 30.55 16.22 -24.92
N MET A 434 31.64 15.47 -24.78
CA MET A 434 32.64 15.78 -23.77
C MET A 434 33.19 17.18 -24.07
N PRO A 435 33.24 18.11 -23.09
CA PRO A 435 33.80 19.43 -23.32
C PRO A 435 35.27 19.30 -23.70
N ASP A 436 35.68 20.06 -24.71
CA ASP A 436 37.08 20.14 -25.10
C ASP A 436 37.90 20.79 -23.97
N ALA A 437 39.18 20.41 -23.88
CA ALA A 437 40.12 21.10 -23.01
C ALA A 437 40.18 22.59 -23.42
N THR A 438 40.13 23.48 -22.44
CA THR A 438 40.44 24.90 -22.67
C THR A 438 41.88 25.04 -23.16
N GLU A 439 42.18 26.14 -23.86
CA GLU A 439 43.55 26.37 -24.35
C GLU A 439 44.55 26.22 -23.21
N ALA A 440 45.55 25.37 -23.45
CA ALA A 440 46.62 25.16 -22.49
C ALA A 440 47.29 26.51 -22.21
N SER A 441 47.24 26.93 -20.95
CA SER A 441 48.02 28.08 -20.51
C SER A 441 49.50 27.81 -20.81
N PRO A 442 50.24 28.75 -21.43
CA PRO A 442 51.63 28.53 -21.76
C PRO A 442 52.44 28.31 -20.48
N PHE A 443 52.80 27.05 -20.23
CA PHE A 443 53.67 26.64 -19.14
C PHE A 443 55.06 26.35 -19.72
N GLN A 444 56.05 27.17 -19.36
CA GLN A 444 57.45 26.85 -19.60
C GLN A 444 57.99 26.15 -18.36
N PRO A 445 58.25 24.83 -18.40
CA PRO A 445 58.83 24.14 -17.26
C PRO A 445 60.24 24.70 -17.00
N PRO A 446 60.63 24.86 -15.72
CA PRO A 446 62.00 25.24 -15.39
C PRO A 446 62.98 24.17 -15.92
N VAL A 447 64.13 24.61 -16.45
CA VAL A 447 65.17 23.71 -16.97
C VAL A 447 66.10 23.33 -15.82
N PRO A 448 66.31 22.03 -15.53
CA PRO A 448 67.21 21.60 -14.46
C PRO A 448 68.68 21.82 -14.83
N GLU A 449 69.48 22.24 -13.86
CA GLU A 449 70.93 22.26 -13.92
C GLU A 449 71.49 20.87 -13.57
N ARG A 450 72.59 20.49 -14.21
CA ARG A 450 73.23 19.18 -14.02
C ARG A 450 74.72 19.35 -13.69
N GLY A 451 75.18 18.61 -12.70
CA GLY A 451 76.57 18.58 -12.28
C GLY A 451 77.04 17.17 -11.90
N THR A 452 78.32 17.04 -11.60
CA THR A 452 78.91 15.79 -11.10
C THR A 452 79.89 16.13 -9.99
N LEU A 453 79.75 15.46 -8.84
CA LEU A 453 80.66 15.63 -7.71
C LEU A 453 81.98 14.90 -7.97
N ALA A 454 83.03 15.24 -7.21
CA ALA A 454 84.35 14.63 -7.35
C ALA A 454 84.35 13.09 -7.14
N ASN A 455 83.39 12.55 -6.39
CA ASN A 455 83.20 11.11 -6.18
C ASN A 455 82.44 10.41 -7.33
N GLY A 456 82.08 11.13 -8.39
CA GLY A 456 81.34 10.60 -9.54
C GLY A 456 79.81 10.63 -9.41
N MET A 457 79.25 11.09 -8.28
CA MET A 457 77.80 11.20 -8.12
C MET A 457 77.23 12.33 -8.99
N GLY A 458 76.26 12.00 -9.83
CA GLY A 458 75.51 12.99 -10.61
C GLY A 458 74.54 13.78 -9.72
N VAL A 459 74.46 15.10 -9.91
CA VAL A 459 73.55 16.00 -9.19
C VAL A 459 72.68 16.71 -10.20
N ILE A 460 71.36 16.72 -9.94
CA ILE A 460 70.38 17.45 -10.73
C ILE A 460 69.70 18.43 -9.79
N THR A 461 69.71 19.72 -10.13
CA THR A 461 69.09 20.78 -9.33
C THR A 461 68.07 21.53 -10.16
N LEU A 462 66.96 21.89 -9.54
CA LEU A 462 65.90 22.67 -10.17
C LEU A 462 65.52 23.81 -9.22
N ASN A 463 65.78 25.05 -9.63
CA ASN A 463 65.38 26.22 -8.85
C ASN A 463 63.96 26.63 -9.23
N LYS A 464 63.02 26.55 -8.28
CA LYS A 464 61.62 26.95 -8.45
C LYS A 464 61.26 28.02 -7.41
N PRO A 465 61.56 29.31 -7.67
CA PRO A 465 61.24 30.37 -6.73
C PRO A 465 59.71 30.53 -6.63
N GLY A 466 59.17 30.53 -5.40
CA GLY A 466 57.75 30.75 -5.16
C GLY A 466 57.14 29.93 -4.03
N ILE A 467 57.82 28.87 -3.58
CA ILE A 467 57.41 28.04 -2.45
C ILE A 467 58.64 27.82 -1.55
N PRO A 468 58.57 28.06 -0.23
CA PRO A 468 59.71 27.92 0.68
C PRO A 468 59.98 26.46 1.06
N LEU A 469 60.05 25.57 0.07
CA LEU A 469 60.30 24.14 0.21
C LEU A 469 61.55 23.73 -0.56
N VAL A 470 62.23 22.71 -0.05
CA VAL A 470 63.38 22.05 -0.69
C VAL A 470 63.09 20.55 -0.68
N SER A 471 62.96 19.98 -1.88
CA SER A 471 62.85 18.53 -2.09
C SER A 471 64.21 17.99 -2.52
N MET A 472 64.64 16.91 -1.90
CA MET A 472 65.95 16.29 -2.07
C MET A 472 65.78 14.78 -2.14
N GLY A 473 66.61 14.11 -2.92
CA GLY A 473 66.58 12.66 -2.94
C GLY A 473 67.75 12.04 -3.65
N LEU A 474 68.02 10.79 -3.28
CA LEU A 474 68.96 9.93 -3.95
C LEU A 474 68.20 8.90 -4.77
N MET A 475 68.56 8.78 -6.05
CA MET A 475 68.10 7.71 -6.92
C MET A 475 69.25 6.75 -7.19
N VAL A 476 69.08 5.50 -6.79
CA VAL A 476 70.05 4.43 -7.01
C VAL A 476 69.57 3.56 -8.16
N ARG A 477 70.46 3.26 -9.12
CA ARG A 477 70.18 2.35 -10.24
C ARG A 477 70.24 0.89 -9.81
N ALA A 478 69.42 0.53 -8.84
CA ALA A 478 69.22 -0.81 -8.31
C ALA A 478 67.75 -0.93 -7.93
N GLY A 479 67.12 -2.09 -8.09
CA GLY A 479 65.70 -2.30 -7.82
C GLY A 479 65.35 -3.78 -7.90
N GLY A 480 64.08 -4.13 -8.10
CA GLY A 480 63.68 -5.54 -8.23
C GLY A 480 64.44 -6.32 -9.32
N ILE A 481 64.90 -5.67 -10.40
CA ILE A 481 65.73 -6.32 -11.44
C ILE A 481 67.13 -6.74 -10.95
N THR A 482 67.57 -6.20 -9.81
CA THR A 482 68.86 -6.52 -9.20
C THR A 482 68.75 -7.53 -8.06
N ASP A 483 67.55 -8.05 -7.77
CA ASP A 483 67.36 -9.10 -6.78
C ASP A 483 68.08 -10.39 -7.19
N PRO A 484 68.70 -11.13 -6.24
CA PRO A 484 69.13 -12.49 -6.50
C PRO A 484 67.96 -13.37 -6.95
N VAL A 485 68.20 -14.24 -7.92
CA VAL A 485 67.15 -15.11 -8.50
C VAL A 485 66.44 -15.96 -7.44
N ASP A 486 67.17 -16.40 -6.41
CA ASP A 486 66.65 -17.20 -5.30
C ASP A 486 66.08 -16.37 -4.14
N LYS A 487 66.11 -15.03 -4.23
CA LYS A 487 65.64 -14.10 -3.19
C LYS A 487 64.94 -12.87 -3.79
N PRO A 488 63.80 -13.03 -4.48
CA PRO A 488 62.99 -11.90 -4.93
C PRO A 488 62.45 -11.11 -3.73
N GLY A 489 62.38 -9.78 -3.87
CA GLY A 489 61.93 -8.86 -2.81
C GLY A 489 63.06 -8.33 -1.91
N VAL A 490 64.32 -8.67 -2.19
CA VAL A 490 65.46 -8.16 -1.41
C VAL A 490 65.60 -6.64 -1.55
N ALA A 491 65.43 -6.08 -2.74
CA ALA A 491 65.50 -4.64 -2.98
C ALA A 491 64.42 -3.87 -2.21
N ASP A 492 63.20 -4.40 -2.17
CA ASP A 492 62.08 -3.79 -1.46
C ASP A 492 62.31 -3.84 0.06
N LEU A 493 62.65 -5.01 0.60
CA LEU A 493 62.94 -5.17 2.02
C LEU A 493 64.17 -4.37 2.45
N THR A 494 65.20 -4.31 1.62
CA THR A 494 66.40 -3.47 1.88
C THR A 494 66.02 -2.00 1.95
N THR A 495 65.14 -1.55 1.06
CA THR A 495 64.71 -0.15 1.00
C THR A 495 63.85 0.21 2.20
N ALA A 496 62.89 -0.65 2.58
CA ALA A 496 62.08 -0.45 3.78
C ALA A 496 62.94 -0.33 5.04
N MET A 497 64.04 -1.10 5.11
CA MET A 497 64.96 -1.08 6.25
C MET A 497 65.86 0.16 6.33
N LEU A 498 65.99 0.98 5.28
CA LEU A 498 66.89 2.14 5.29
C LEU A 498 66.49 3.18 6.34
N THR A 499 65.19 3.33 6.58
CA THR A 499 64.64 4.32 7.53
C THR A 499 64.45 3.77 8.94
N GLU A 500 64.80 2.50 9.18
CA GLU A 500 64.51 1.80 10.43
C GLU A 500 65.61 1.94 11.50
N GLY A 501 66.50 2.90 11.31
CA GLY A 501 67.57 3.21 12.25
C GLY A 501 68.94 3.15 11.61
N THR A 502 69.79 4.08 12.03
CA THR A 502 71.19 4.16 11.66
C THR A 502 72.10 3.80 12.82
N SER A 503 73.40 3.77 12.58
CA SER A 503 74.40 3.65 13.65
C SER A 503 74.35 4.83 14.65
N ASN A 504 73.70 5.94 14.28
CA ASN A 504 73.65 7.17 15.07
C ASN A 504 72.24 7.50 15.60
N ARG A 505 71.18 6.90 15.03
CA ARG A 505 69.78 7.22 15.34
C ARG A 505 68.91 5.97 15.36
N THR A 506 67.99 5.86 16.31
CA THR A 506 66.92 4.86 16.25
C THR A 506 65.87 5.26 15.20
N ARG A 507 65.01 4.32 14.79
CA ARG A 507 63.85 4.61 13.93
C ARG A 507 63.00 5.76 14.47
N ASP A 508 62.65 5.70 15.76
CA ASP A 508 61.79 6.70 16.38
C ASP A 508 62.49 8.08 16.40
N GLN A 509 63.82 8.13 16.61
CA GLN A 509 64.58 9.38 16.51
C GLN A 509 64.61 9.94 15.08
N ILE A 510 64.71 9.09 14.06
CA ILE A 510 64.64 9.52 12.66
C ILE A 510 63.25 10.12 12.39
N SER A 511 62.18 9.47 12.84
CA SER A 511 60.81 9.95 12.69
C SER A 511 60.62 11.30 13.41
N ASP A 512 60.97 11.37 14.68
CA ASP A 512 60.79 12.57 15.52
C ASP A 512 61.61 13.76 15.00
N GLU A 513 62.86 13.53 14.58
CA GLU A 513 63.71 14.59 14.03
C GLU A 513 63.16 15.08 12.68
N MET A 514 62.70 14.18 11.80
CA MET A 514 62.11 14.58 10.52
C MET A 514 60.80 15.35 10.74
N GLU A 515 59.90 14.86 11.60
CA GLU A 515 58.66 15.56 11.96
C GLU A 515 58.94 16.95 12.57
N PHE A 516 59.93 17.07 13.45
CA PHE A 516 60.33 18.36 14.04
C PHE A 516 60.80 19.37 12.99
N LEU A 517 61.46 18.91 11.93
CA LEU A 517 61.88 19.74 10.80
C LEU A 517 60.74 20.05 9.83
N GLY A 518 59.52 19.53 10.08
CA GLY A 518 58.43 19.54 9.12
C GLY A 518 58.82 18.82 7.82
N ALA A 519 59.64 17.78 7.95
CA ALA A 519 60.18 17.01 6.86
C ALA A 519 59.53 15.63 6.80
N GLU A 520 59.32 15.14 5.58
CA GLU A 520 58.91 13.75 5.35
C GLU A 520 60.09 12.97 4.77
N LEU A 521 60.31 11.74 5.22
CA LEU A 521 61.32 10.84 4.66
C LEU A 521 60.62 9.63 4.05
N GLN A 522 60.87 9.39 2.77
CA GLN A 522 60.29 8.26 2.05
C GLN A 522 61.38 7.46 1.35
N SER A 523 61.31 6.14 1.45
CA SER A 523 62.17 5.21 0.73
C SER A 523 61.31 4.19 -0.01
N THR A 524 61.51 4.08 -1.33
CA THR A 524 60.71 3.21 -2.20
C THR A 524 61.60 2.45 -3.17
N ALA A 525 61.34 1.16 -3.34
CA ALA A 525 61.94 0.36 -4.40
C ALA A 525 60.95 0.24 -5.57
N SER A 526 61.47 0.41 -6.78
CA SER A 526 60.80 0.10 -8.03
C SER A 526 61.48 -1.09 -8.69
N ARG A 527 61.00 -1.49 -9.87
CA ARG A 527 61.61 -2.55 -10.65
C ARG A 527 63.04 -2.18 -11.06
N GLU A 528 63.31 -0.96 -11.51
CA GLU A 528 64.62 -0.54 -12.04
C GLU A 528 65.46 0.36 -11.11
N TYR A 529 64.87 0.93 -10.05
CA TYR A 529 65.54 1.89 -9.18
C TYR A 529 65.03 1.88 -7.74
N ILE A 530 65.84 2.43 -6.83
CA ILE A 530 65.47 2.75 -5.45
C ILE A 530 65.56 4.26 -5.30
N SER A 531 64.57 4.86 -4.66
CA SER A 531 64.54 6.28 -4.35
C SER A 531 64.42 6.50 -2.84
N ILE A 532 65.32 7.28 -2.26
CA ILE A 532 65.18 7.80 -0.91
C ILE A 532 65.08 9.32 -1.01
N THR A 533 63.94 9.87 -0.61
CA THR A 533 63.58 11.28 -0.81
C THR A 533 63.15 11.91 0.49
N THR A 534 63.44 13.19 0.64
CA THR A 534 62.88 14.03 1.69
C THR A 534 62.48 15.39 1.16
N GLU A 535 61.46 15.99 1.76
CA GLU A 535 61.04 17.35 1.50
C GLU A 535 60.94 18.10 2.83
N THR A 536 61.41 19.35 2.89
CA THR A 536 61.32 20.19 4.08
C THR A 536 61.30 21.68 3.71
N LEU A 537 61.07 22.54 4.70
CA LEU A 537 61.15 23.99 4.53
C LEU A 537 62.59 24.46 4.24
N THR A 538 62.73 25.54 3.47
CA THR A 538 64.05 26.13 3.14
C THR A 538 64.89 26.52 4.35
N GLY A 539 64.30 26.69 5.54
CA GLY A 539 65.04 26.93 6.78
C GLY A 539 65.76 25.70 7.36
N HIS A 540 65.36 24.49 6.95
CA HIS A 540 65.74 23.23 7.60
C HIS A 540 66.41 22.21 6.65
N TRP A 541 66.56 22.55 5.37
CA TRP A 541 67.03 21.60 4.34
C TRP A 541 68.40 20.99 4.61
N THR A 542 69.34 21.71 5.23
CA THR A 542 70.65 21.15 5.58
C THR A 542 70.53 20.06 6.64
N ALA A 543 69.68 20.25 7.66
CA ALA A 543 69.43 19.25 8.69
C ALA A 543 68.69 18.02 8.14
N ALA A 544 67.68 18.23 7.30
CA ALA A 544 66.97 17.11 6.65
C ALA A 544 67.88 16.33 5.67
N LEU A 545 68.76 17.04 4.95
CA LEU A 545 69.76 16.41 4.08
C LEU A 545 70.78 15.60 4.89
N ASP A 546 71.18 16.06 6.07
CA ASP A 546 72.08 15.32 6.96
C ASP A 546 71.42 14.02 7.45
N ILE A 547 70.13 14.04 7.80
CA ILE A 547 69.38 12.82 8.17
C ILE A 547 69.25 11.89 6.95
N LEU A 548 68.89 12.42 5.78
CA LEU A 548 68.85 11.66 4.52
C LEU A 548 70.21 10.99 4.23
N ALA A 549 71.32 11.71 4.41
CA ALA A 549 72.65 11.17 4.21
C ALA A 549 73.04 10.14 5.27
N ASP A 550 72.55 10.27 6.51
CA ASP A 550 72.76 9.30 7.58
C ASP A 550 72.03 7.99 7.29
N VAL A 551 70.75 8.03 6.91
CA VAL A 551 69.98 6.81 6.57
C VAL A 551 70.56 6.07 5.38
N ILE A 552 71.10 6.79 4.39
CA ILE A 552 71.73 6.17 3.22
C ILE A 552 73.07 5.52 3.57
N ARG A 553 73.90 6.17 4.39
CA ARG A 553 75.29 5.70 4.63
C ARG A 553 75.44 4.78 5.82
N ASN A 554 74.59 4.94 6.83
CA ASN A 554 74.79 4.38 8.16
C ASN A 554 73.61 3.53 8.63
N ALA A 555 72.67 3.15 7.75
CA ALA A 555 71.57 2.23 8.07
C ALA A 555 72.10 0.98 8.79
N SER A 556 71.48 0.66 9.92
CA SER A 556 71.99 -0.34 10.87
C SER A 556 71.51 -1.77 10.60
N PHE A 557 70.37 -1.91 9.90
CA PHE A 557 69.71 -3.20 9.64
C PHE A 557 69.61 -4.08 10.90
N SER A 558 69.17 -3.50 12.03
CA SER A 558 69.08 -4.25 13.28
C SER A 558 68.13 -5.44 13.15
N GLN A 559 68.46 -6.56 13.79
CA GLN A 559 67.65 -7.79 13.68
C GLN A 559 66.21 -7.58 14.16
N GLY A 560 66.00 -6.78 15.22
CA GLY A 560 64.68 -6.50 15.76
C GLY A 560 63.78 -5.75 14.77
N GLU A 561 64.31 -4.71 14.11
CA GLU A 561 63.57 -3.97 13.09
C GLU A 561 63.35 -4.80 11.82
N PHE A 562 64.34 -5.62 11.44
CA PHE A 562 64.21 -6.54 10.31
C PHE A 562 63.06 -7.53 10.52
N ASP A 563 62.97 -8.14 11.70
CA ASP A 563 61.92 -9.10 12.01
C ASP A 563 60.53 -8.42 12.00
N ARG A 564 60.43 -7.18 12.48
CA ARG A 564 59.20 -6.38 12.45
C ARG A 564 58.79 -6.04 11.01
N VAL A 565 59.66 -5.40 10.23
CA VAL A 565 59.37 -5.00 8.84
C VAL A 565 59.05 -6.23 7.99
N LYS A 566 59.76 -7.35 8.20
CA LYS A 566 59.45 -8.61 7.53
C LYS A 566 58.06 -9.13 7.90
N ALA A 567 57.66 -9.06 9.16
CA ALA A 567 56.33 -9.49 9.59
C ALA A 567 55.22 -8.60 8.99
N GLU A 568 55.43 -7.28 8.93
CA GLU A 568 54.52 -6.33 8.27
C GLU A 568 54.40 -6.64 6.77
N HIS A 569 55.53 -6.80 6.08
CA HIS A 569 55.55 -7.10 4.66
C HIS A 569 54.88 -8.44 4.32
N LEU A 570 55.10 -9.48 5.13
CA LEU A 570 54.40 -10.77 4.99
C LEU A 570 52.90 -10.64 5.25
N THR A 571 52.48 -9.76 6.16
CA THR A 571 51.06 -9.48 6.42
C THR A 571 50.42 -8.79 5.23
N ASP A 572 51.09 -7.81 4.62
CA ASP A 572 50.59 -7.09 3.46
C ASP A 572 50.51 -7.98 2.21
N LEU A 573 51.46 -8.90 2.01
CA LEU A 573 51.37 -9.92 0.95
C LEU A 573 50.25 -10.95 1.18
N GLY A 574 49.75 -11.07 2.42
CA GLY A 574 48.66 -11.98 2.78
C GLY A 574 47.26 -11.38 2.65
N ARG A 575 47.15 -10.08 2.36
CA ARG A 575 45.89 -9.39 2.01
C ARG A 575 45.63 -9.50 0.52
#